data_AF-A0A2H9MEN2-F1
#
_entry.id   AF-A0A2H9MEN2-F1
#
_cell.length_a   1.000
_cell.length_b   1.000
_cell.length_c   1.000
_cell.angle_alpha   90.00
_cell.angle_beta   90.00
_cell.angle_gamma   90.00
#
_symmetry.space_group_name_H-M   'P 1'
#
loop_
_entity.id
_entity.type
_entity.pdbx_description
1 polymer ?
#
loop_
_entity_poly.entity_id
_entity_poly.type
_entity_poly.pdbx_seq_one_letter_code
_entity_poly.pdbx_strand_id
1 'polypeptide(L)' 'MGNATKFLREEYDELVEKDFDWKIKVLEGASAPKSVVDGKDVLMLCSNNYLNL' A
#
# COMPACT_ATOMS: atom_id res chain seq x y z
N MET A 1 -21.02 28.94 0.34
CA MET A 1 -20.99 27.77 1.24
C MET A 1 -19.61 27.15 1.11
N GLY A 2 -18.82 27.09 2.19
CA GLY A 2 -17.43 26.60 2.13
C GLY A 2 -17.37 25.10 1.84
N ASN A 3 -16.36 24.67 1.09
CA ASN A 3 -16.12 23.26 0.80
C ASN A 3 -15.56 22.57 2.06
N ALA A 4 -16.42 21.85 2.79
CA ALA A 4 -16.06 21.19 4.06
C ALA A 4 -14.98 20.10 3.91
N THR A 5 -14.71 19.61 2.70
CA THR A 5 -13.69 18.58 2.46
C THR A 5 -12.37 19.14 1.94
N LYS A 6 -12.24 20.46 1.77
CA LYS A 6 -11.01 21.10 1.24
C LYS A 6 -9.77 20.73 2.06
N PHE A 7 -9.91 20.76 3.39
CA PHE A 7 -8.83 20.41 4.32
C PHE A 7 -8.27 18.99 4.09
N LEU A 8 -9.13 18.01 3.79
CA LEU A 8 -8.68 16.64 3.54
C LEU A 8 -7.74 16.54 2.33
N ARG A 9 -7.97 17.38 1.31
CA ARG A 9 -7.12 17.41 0.12
C ARG A 9 -5.78 18.05 0.42
N GLU A 10 -5.78 19.17 1.15
CA GLU A 10 -4.57 19.90 1.52
C GLU A 10 -3.64 19.03 2.37
N GLU A 11 -4.17 18.38 3.41
CA GLU A 11 -3.39 17.46 4.26
C GLU A 11 -2.88 16.24 3.49
N TYR A 12 -3.68 15.70 2.56
CA TYR A 12 -3.23 14.61 1.71
C TYR A 12 -2.08 15.03 0.79
N ASP A 13 -2.20 16.18 0.14
CA ASP A 13 -1.16 16.69 -0.75
C ASP A 13 0.14 16.94 0.03
N GLU A 14 0.07 17.43 1.27
CA GLU A 14 1.24 17.55 2.16
C GLU A 14 1.90 16.19 2.48
N LEU A 15 1.13 15.11 2.66
CA LEU A 15 1.67 13.76 2.88
C LEU A 15 2.37 13.25 1.62
N VAL A 16 1.78 13.49 0.44
CA VAL A 16 2.37 13.10 -0.85
C VAL A 16 3.67 13.84 -1.11
N GLU A 17 3.72 15.15 -0.86
CA GLU A 17 4.95 15.95 -1.02
C GLU A 17 6.10 15.48 -0.12
N LYS A 18 5.75 14.94 1.07
CA LYS A 18 6.70 14.42 2.05
C LYS A 18 7.03 12.93 1.87
N ASP A 19 6.50 12.26 0.83
CA ASP A 19 6.60 10.81 0.60
C ASP A 19 6.09 9.96 1.78
N PHE A 20 5.13 10.50 2.53
CA PHE A 20 4.44 9.83 3.64
C PHE A 20 3.09 9.24 3.21
N ASP A 21 2.74 9.34 1.93
CA ASP A 21 1.58 8.67 1.39
C ASP A 21 1.79 7.16 1.34
N TRP A 22 0.72 6.41 1.64
CA TRP A 22 0.81 4.96 1.63
C TRP A 22 0.67 4.43 0.20
N LYS A 23 1.77 3.93 -0.36
CA LYS A 23 1.80 3.26 -1.66
C LYS A 23 1.44 1.78 -1.51
N ILE A 24 0.14 1.50 -1.44
CA ILE A 24 -0.39 0.13 -1.30
C ILE A 24 -0.06 -0.69 -2.55
N LYS A 25 0.40 -1.93 -2.33
CA LYS A 25 0.76 -2.90 -3.36
C LYS A 25 -0.31 -3.97 -3.49
N VAL A 26 -0.53 -4.46 -4.71
CA VAL A 26 -1.51 -5.53 -4.96
C VAL A 26 -0.81 -6.87 -4.94
N LEU A 27 -1.22 -7.74 -4.03
CA LEU A 27 -0.82 -9.15 -4.03
C LEU A 27 -1.74 -9.92 -4.98
N GLU A 28 -1.15 -10.58 -5.96
CA GLU A 28 -1.85 -11.40 -6.93
C GLU A 28 -1.74 -12.87 -6.52
N GLY A 29 -2.80 -13.37 -5.88
CA GLY A 29 -2.90 -14.76 -5.42
C GLY A 29 -2.74 -14.93 -3.91
N ALA A 30 -2.34 -16.14 -3.49
CA ALA A 30 -2.19 -16.46 -2.08
C ALA A 30 -0.92 -15.85 -1.46
N SER A 31 -0.97 -15.60 -0.15
CA SER A 31 0.21 -15.23 0.63
C SER A 31 1.13 -16.44 0.76
N ALA A 32 2.26 -16.41 0.07
CA ALA A 32 3.23 -17.51 0.03
C ALA A 32 4.66 -16.93 -0.03
N PRO A 33 5.71 -17.73 0.25
CA PRO A 33 7.09 -17.25 0.16
C PRO A 33 7.44 -16.70 -1.22
N LYS A 34 6.93 -17.29 -2.30
CA LYS A 34 7.00 -16.75 -3.66
C LYS A 34 5.62 -16.26 -4.06
N SER A 35 5.53 -15.01 -4.47
CA SER A 35 4.27 -14.36 -4.83
C SER A 35 4.44 -13.44 -6.02
N VAL A 36 3.32 -13.05 -6.62
CA VAL A 36 3.26 -12.02 -7.66
C VAL A 36 2.73 -10.74 -7.00
N VAL A 37 3.50 -9.65 -7.10
CA VAL A 37 3.10 -8.32 -6.60
C VAL A 37 3.26 -7.30 -7.73
N ASP A 38 2.18 -6.59 -8.06
CA ASP A 38 2.10 -5.69 -9.22
C ASP A 38 2.67 -6.34 -10.52
N GLY A 39 2.28 -7.58 -10.80
CA GLY A 39 2.70 -8.37 -11.96
C GLY A 39 4.15 -8.88 -11.94
N LYS A 40 4.86 -8.76 -10.82
CA LYS A 40 6.26 -9.20 -10.69
C LYS A 40 6.42 -10.36 -9.72
N ASP A 41 7.19 -11.37 -10.12
CA ASP A 41 7.62 -12.45 -9.23
C ASP A 41 8.57 -11.92 -8.15
N VAL A 42 8.20 -12.10 -6.88
CA VAL A 42 8.94 -11.61 -5.71
C VAL A 42 9.03 -12.66 -4.60
N LEU A 43 10.00 -12.47 -3.70
CA LEU A 43 10.06 -13.18 -2.42
C LEU A 43 9.34 -12.34 -1.35
N MET A 44 8.32 -12.92 -0.71
CA MET A 44 7.50 -12.24 0.31
C MET A 44 8.19 -12.27 1.68
N LEU A 45 8.72 -11.12 2.12
CA LEU A 45 9.43 -10.98 3.41
C LEU A 45 8.70 -10.09 4.43
N CYS A 46 7.58 -9.49 4.03
CA CYS A 46 6.81 -8.55 4.84
C CYS A 46 5.41 -9.07 5.20
N SER A 47 5.17 -10.38 5.05
CA SER A 47 3.93 -11.00 5.51
C SER A 47 4.07 -11.49 6.96
N ASN A 48 2.96 -11.52 7.68
CA ASN A 48 2.86 -12.17 8.98
C ASN A 48 2.51 -13.67 8.86
N ASN A 49 2.65 -14.26 7.66
CA ASN A 49 2.35 -15.67 7.40
C ASN A 49 3.54 -16.56 7.76
N TYR A 50 3.85 -16.64 9.06
CA TYR A 50 5.07 -17.30 9.56
C TYR A 50 5.10 -18.82 9.33
N LEU A 51 3.93 -19.45 9.35
CA LEU A 51 3.80 -20.91 9.27
C LEU A 51 3.26 -21.39 7.91
N ASN A 52 2.91 -20.47 7.02
CA ASN A 52 2.39 -20.77 5.68
C ASN A 52 1.21 -21.77 5.70
N LEU A 53 0.23 -21.51 6.58
CA LEU A 53 -0.96 -22.34 6.82
C LEU A 53 -2.13 -22.02 5.90
#